data_AF-A6HG14-F1
#
_entry.id   AF-A6HG14-F1
#
_cell.length_a   1.000
_cell.length_b   1.000
_cell.length_c   1.000
_cell.angle_alpha   90.00
_cell.angle_beta   90.00
_cell.angle_gamma   90.00
#
_symmetry.space_group_name_H-M   'P 1'
#
loop_
_entity.id
_entity.type
_entity.pdbx_description
1 polymer ?
#
loop_
_entity_poly.entity_id
_entity_poly.type
_entity_poly.pdbx_seq_one_letter_code
_entity_poly.pdbx_strand_id
1 'polypeptide(L)'
;MEKDIQAHKFIEAGQYNSHLYGTSVQSVREVAEQGKHCILDVSANAVRRLQAAHLHPIAIFIRPRSLENVLEINKRITEEQARKAFDRATKLEQEFTECFSAIVEGDSFEEIYHKVKRVIEDLSGPYIWVPARERL
;
A
#
# COMPACT_ATOMS: atom_id res chain seq x y z
N MET A 1 16.52 -18.56 1.96
CA MET A 1 15.70 -17.44 2.45
C MET A 1 16.52 -16.30 3.04
N GLU A 2 17.30 -16.44 4.11
CA GLU A 2 18.10 -15.31 4.65
C GLU A 2 19.04 -14.67 3.61
N LYS A 3 19.76 -15.49 2.84
CA LYS A 3 20.58 -15.03 1.71
C LYS A 3 19.75 -14.30 0.63
N ASP A 4 18.52 -14.75 0.40
CA ASP A 4 17.62 -14.16 -0.59
C ASP A 4 17.03 -12.83 -0.11
N ILE A 5 16.81 -12.68 1.20
CA ILE A 5 16.44 -11.40 1.84
C ILE A 5 17.58 -10.40 1.68
N GLN A 6 18.82 -10.80 1.98
CA GLN A 6 20.01 -9.94 1.80
C GLN A 6 20.23 -9.58 0.32
N ALA A 7 19.87 -10.47 -0.60
CA ALA A 7 19.93 -10.24 -2.04
C ALA A 7 18.73 -9.42 -2.58
N HIS A 8 17.93 -8.79 -1.73
CA HIS A 8 16.81 -7.92 -2.11
C HIS A 8 15.76 -8.62 -3.01
N LYS A 9 15.57 -9.94 -2.87
CA LYS A 9 14.59 -10.71 -3.66
C LYS A 9 13.15 -10.58 -3.16
N PHE A 10 12.94 -9.94 -2.01
CA PHE A 10 11.63 -9.78 -1.38
C PHE A 10 11.26 -8.32 -1.23
N ILE A 11 9.99 -7.99 -1.50
CA ILE A 11 9.43 -6.67 -1.21
C ILE A 11 9.09 -6.53 0.27
N GLU A 12 8.79 -7.63 0.94
CA GLU A 12 8.59 -7.71 2.38
C GLU A 12 8.99 -9.09 2.87
N ALA A 13 9.61 -9.15 4.05
CA ALA A 13 9.95 -10.40 4.71
C ALA A 13 9.76 -10.23 6.22
N GLY A 14 9.32 -11.29 6.89
CA GLY A 14 9.06 -11.32 8.31
C GLY A 14 9.20 -12.73 8.88
N GLN A 15 9.06 -12.84 10.20
CA GLN A 15 9.15 -14.10 10.92
C GLN A 15 7.90 -14.31 11.76
N TYR A 16 7.31 -15.50 11.68
CA TYR A 16 6.17 -15.90 12.52
C TYR A 16 6.35 -17.35 12.95
N ASN A 17 6.18 -17.64 14.25
CA ASN A 17 6.41 -18.97 14.84
C ASN A 17 7.74 -19.61 14.40
N SER A 18 8.82 -18.83 14.39
CA SER A 18 10.17 -19.26 13.94
C SER A 18 10.31 -19.61 12.46
N HIS A 19 9.29 -19.39 11.64
CA HIS A 19 9.36 -19.55 10.19
C HIS A 19 9.45 -18.20 9.51
N LEU A 20 10.28 -18.13 8.46
CA LEU A 20 10.41 -16.93 7.63
C LEU A 20 9.35 -16.94 6.54
N TYR A 21 8.70 -15.80 6.36
CA TYR A 21 7.73 -15.52 5.32
C TYR A 21 8.18 -14.30 4.52
N GLY A 22 7.81 -14.24 3.25
CA GLY A 22 8.14 -13.09 2.43
C GLY A 22 7.42 -13.09 1.10
N THR A 23 7.14 -11.90 0.62
CA THR A 23 6.52 -11.65 -0.69
C THR A 23 7.64 -11.37 -1.67
N SER A 24 7.87 -12.28 -2.62
CA SER A 24 8.99 -12.17 -3.56
C SER A 24 8.68 -11.15 -4.66
N VAL A 25 9.70 -10.43 -5.12
CA VAL A 25 9.58 -9.50 -6.26
C VAL A 25 9.12 -10.25 -7.50
N GLN A 26 9.62 -11.46 -7.71
CA GLN A 26 9.34 -12.29 -8.87
C GLN A 26 7.86 -12.69 -8.94
N SER A 27 7.26 -13.10 -7.80
CA SER A 27 5.84 -13.48 -7.75
C SER A 27 4.92 -12.30 -8.07
N VAL A 28 5.28 -11.07 -7.65
CA VAL A 28 4.52 -9.87 -8.01
C VAL A 28 4.62 -9.59 -9.51
N ARG A 29 5.83 -9.71 -10.08
CA ARG A 29 6.05 -9.52 -11.52
C ARG A 29 5.26 -10.50 -12.37
N GLU A 30 5.22 -11.78 -11.99
CA GLU A 30 4.48 -12.81 -12.72
C GLU A 30 2.98 -12.52 -12.82
N VAL A 31 2.37 -11.96 -11.75
CA VAL A 31 0.96 -11.55 -11.78
C VAL A 31 0.77 -10.34 -12.69
N ALA A 32 1.68 -9.36 -12.62
CA ALA A 32 1.62 -8.16 -13.47
C ALA A 32 1.78 -8.49 -14.96
N GLU A 33 2.70 -9.40 -15.31
CA GLU A 33 2.93 -9.86 -16.69
C GLU A 33 1.75 -10.63 -17.28
N GLN A 34 0.87 -11.19 -16.43
CA GLN A 34 -0.41 -11.78 -16.86
C GLN A 34 -1.51 -10.73 -17.12
N GLY A 35 -1.19 -9.44 -17.05
CA GLY A 35 -2.15 -8.35 -17.25
C GLY A 35 -3.13 -8.17 -16.09
N LYS A 36 -2.75 -8.57 -14.87
CA LYS A 36 -3.59 -8.44 -13.66
C LYS A 36 -2.95 -7.47 -12.67
N HIS A 37 -3.78 -6.78 -11.89
CA HIS A 37 -3.31 -6.07 -10.70
C HIS A 37 -3.05 -7.07 -9.57
N CYS A 38 -1.80 -7.08 -9.08
CA CYS A 38 -1.45 -7.83 -7.88
C CYS A 38 -1.86 -7.02 -6.65
N ILE A 39 -2.87 -7.48 -5.91
CA ILE A 39 -3.26 -6.88 -4.62
C ILE A 39 -2.29 -7.39 -3.55
N LEU A 40 -1.64 -6.45 -2.85
CA LEU A 40 -0.59 -6.74 -1.89
C LEU A 40 -1.00 -6.29 -0.49
N ASP A 41 -1.01 -7.24 0.45
CA ASP A 41 -1.12 -6.97 1.88
C ASP A 41 0.30 -6.85 2.47
N VAL A 42 0.86 -5.65 2.41
CA VAL A 42 2.24 -5.32 2.80
C VAL A 42 2.30 -3.92 3.43
N SER A 43 3.38 -3.61 4.14
CA SER A 43 3.63 -2.26 4.65
C SER A 43 4.05 -1.28 3.53
N ALA A 44 3.95 0.02 3.81
CA ALA A 44 4.36 1.08 2.87
C ALA A 44 5.85 1.00 2.46
N ASN A 45 6.71 0.36 3.27
CA ASN A 45 8.10 0.09 2.90
C ASN A 45 8.24 -0.73 1.62
N ALA A 46 7.27 -1.59 1.32
CA ALA A 46 7.27 -2.40 0.10
C ALA A 46 7.13 -1.54 -1.17
N VAL A 47 6.52 -0.35 -1.09
CA VAL A 47 6.35 0.57 -2.23
C VAL A 47 7.70 0.98 -2.81
N ARG A 48 8.63 1.42 -1.94
CA ARG A 48 9.99 1.81 -2.35
C ARG A 48 10.76 0.62 -2.96
N ARG A 49 10.58 -0.58 -2.42
CA ARG A 49 11.22 -1.81 -2.95
C ARG A 49 10.66 -2.22 -4.31
N LEU A 50 9.36 -2.09 -4.52
CA LEU A 50 8.73 -2.30 -5.82
C LEU A 50 9.27 -1.31 -6.85
N GLN A 51 9.30 -0.01 -6.51
CA GLN A 51 9.84 1.04 -7.38
C GLN A 51 11.31 0.77 -7.77
N ALA A 52 12.14 0.35 -6.80
CA ALA A 52 13.53 -0.05 -7.05
C ALA A 52 13.65 -1.29 -7.97
N ALA A 53 12.65 -2.17 -7.96
CA ALA A 53 12.55 -3.33 -8.85
C ALA A 53 11.89 -3.03 -10.21
N HIS A 54 11.68 -1.75 -10.54
CA HIS A 54 10.98 -1.28 -11.74
C HIS A 54 9.54 -1.80 -11.86
N LEU A 55 8.90 -2.08 -10.72
CA LEU A 55 7.47 -2.32 -10.61
C LEU A 55 6.86 -1.08 -9.97
N HIS A 56 6.01 -0.35 -10.69
CA HIS A 56 5.43 0.90 -10.20
C HIS A 56 4.03 0.64 -9.65
N PRO A 57 3.86 0.44 -8.33
CA PRO A 57 2.55 0.13 -7.76
C PRO A 57 1.65 1.37 -7.75
N ILE A 58 0.34 1.13 -7.79
CA ILE A 58 -0.67 2.12 -7.43
C ILE A 58 -0.84 2.06 -5.90
N ALA A 59 -0.22 3.00 -5.19
CA ALA A 59 -0.24 3.05 -3.73
C ALA A 59 -1.30 4.06 -3.26
N ILE A 60 -2.43 3.57 -2.73
CA ILE A 60 -3.56 4.41 -2.31
C ILE A 60 -3.65 4.43 -0.80
N PHE A 61 -3.50 5.61 -0.21
CA PHE A 61 -3.73 5.81 1.23
C PHE A 61 -5.18 6.22 1.48
N ILE A 62 -5.87 5.51 2.37
CA ILE A 62 -7.21 5.86 2.81
C ILE A 62 -7.06 6.71 4.08
N ARG A 63 -7.22 8.03 3.95
CA ARG A 63 -7.08 8.97 5.07
C ARG A 63 -8.38 9.03 5.87
N PRO A 64 -8.38 8.65 7.15
CA PRO A 64 -9.53 8.90 8.02
C PRO A 64 -9.62 10.40 8.35
N ARG A 65 -10.81 11.00 8.23
CA ARG A 65 -10.98 12.44 8.50
C ARG A 65 -11.03 12.78 9.99
N SER A 66 -11.50 11.84 10.80
CA SER A 66 -11.55 11.97 12.26
C SER A 66 -11.67 10.59 12.91
N LEU A 67 -11.64 10.54 14.24
CA LEU A 67 -11.94 9.31 14.98
C LEU A 67 -13.37 8.84 14.69
N GLU A 68 -14.32 9.77 14.69
CA GLU A 68 -15.74 9.52 14.49
C GLU A 68 -15.97 8.88 13.12
N ASN A 69 -15.27 9.37 12.09
CA ASN A 69 -15.31 8.79 10.75
C ASN A 69 -14.86 7.31 10.73
N VAL A 70 -13.83 6.95 11.51
CA VAL A 70 -13.38 5.56 11.64
C VAL A 70 -14.47 4.67 12.29
N LEU A 71 -15.15 5.19 13.31
CA LEU A 71 -16.26 4.49 13.99
C LEU A 71 -17.51 4.36 13.11
N GLU A 72 -17.81 5.38 12.31
CA GLU A 72 -18.94 5.37 11.38
C GLU A 72 -18.74 4.35 10.26
N ILE A 73 -17.52 4.28 9.70
CA ILE A 73 -17.15 3.31 8.67
C ILE A 73 -17.12 1.89 9.24
N ASN A 74 -16.60 1.71 10.46
CA ASN A 74 -16.52 0.41 11.11
C ASN A 74 -17.23 0.41 12.47
N LYS A 75 -18.52 0.08 12.45
CA LYS A 75 -19.35 0.01 13.67
C LYS A 75 -19.04 -1.18 14.60
N ARG A 76 -18.11 -2.06 14.23
CA ARG A 76 -17.78 -3.28 14.99
C ARG A 76 -16.59 -3.13 15.92
N ILE A 77 -15.87 -2.01 15.87
CA ILE A 77 -14.69 -1.77 16.68
C ILE A 77 -15.01 -0.85 17.87
N THR A 78 -14.24 -0.99 18.94
CA THR A 78 -14.33 -0.09 20.09
C THR A 78 -13.72 1.28 19.79
N GLU A 79 -14.07 2.28 20.59
CA GLU A 79 -13.44 3.61 20.50
C GLU A 79 -11.91 3.55 20.66
N GLU A 80 -11.41 2.69 21.56
CA GLU A 80 -9.98 2.48 21.76
C GLU A 80 -9.31 1.90 20.49
N GLN A 81 -9.95 0.93 19.83
CA GLN A 81 -9.46 0.36 18.57
C GLN A 81 -9.48 1.40 17.44
N ALA A 82 -10.54 2.21 17.37
CA ALA A 82 -10.64 3.30 16.40
C ALA A 82 -9.56 4.36 16.61
N ARG A 83 -9.28 4.73 17.88
CA ARG A 83 -8.19 5.66 18.24
C ARG A 83 -6.85 5.13 17.79
N LYS A 84 -6.54 3.87 18.11
CA LYS A 84 -5.30 3.23 17.64
C LYS A 84 -5.20 3.19 16.12
N ALA A 85 -6.31 2.94 15.41
CA ALA A 85 -6.32 2.93 13.95
C ALA A 85 -6.07 4.34 13.37
N PHE A 86 -6.74 5.36 13.92
CA PHE A 86 -6.56 6.76 13.53
C PHE A 86 -5.12 7.23 13.76
N ASP A 87 -4.55 6.98 14.95
CA ASP A 87 -3.18 7.37 15.28
C ASP A 87 -2.15 6.68 14.38
N ARG A 88 -2.37 5.40 14.04
CA ARG A 88 -1.53 4.68 13.08
C ARG A 88 -1.63 5.28 11.67
N ALA A 89 -2.83 5.63 11.22
CA ALA A 89 -3.02 6.25 9.91
C ALA A 89 -2.30 7.60 9.82
N THR A 90 -2.39 8.45 10.85
CA THR A 90 -1.69 9.73 10.92
C THR A 90 -0.18 9.57 10.86
N LYS A 91 0.39 8.60 11.57
CA LYS A 91 1.84 8.31 11.52
C LYS A 91 2.26 7.79 10.14
N LEU A 92 1.47 6.87 9.56
CA LEU A 92 1.74 6.31 8.25
C LEU A 92 1.75 7.39 7.17
N GLU A 93 0.81 8.33 7.24
CA GLU A 93 0.78 9.49 6.35
C GLU A 93 2.03 10.36 6.52
N GLN A 94 2.40 10.71 7.75
CA GLN A 94 3.59 11.53 7.99
C GLN A 94 4.88 10.90 7.46
N GLU A 95 5.01 9.57 7.54
CA GLU A 95 6.23 8.85 7.17
C GLU A 95 6.31 8.49 5.68
N PHE A 96 5.17 8.27 5.01
CA PHE A 96 5.13 7.70 3.65
C PHE A 96 4.32 8.52 2.65
N THR A 97 4.00 9.78 2.95
CA THR A 97 3.24 10.66 2.03
C THR A 97 3.82 10.65 0.62
N GLU A 98 5.14 10.73 0.45
CA GLU A 98 5.77 10.73 -0.88
C GLU A 98 5.72 9.38 -1.62
N CYS A 99 5.35 8.30 -0.93
CA CYS A 99 5.21 6.98 -1.53
C CYS A 99 3.81 6.77 -2.13
N PHE A 100 2.79 7.55 -1.74
CA PHE A 100 1.43 7.35 -2.19
C PHE A 100 1.18 7.97 -3.57
N SER A 101 0.57 7.19 -4.46
CA SER A 101 0.09 7.66 -5.76
C SER A 101 -1.17 8.51 -5.63
N ALA A 102 -1.98 8.23 -4.60
CA ALA A 102 -3.22 8.93 -4.31
C ALA A 102 -3.60 8.85 -2.84
N ILE A 103 -4.37 9.83 -2.39
CA ILE A 103 -4.98 9.83 -1.06
C ILE A 103 -6.49 9.95 -1.22
N VAL A 104 -7.23 9.05 -0.58
CA VAL A 104 -8.69 8.94 -0.66
C VAL A 104 -9.29 9.17 0.72
N GLU A 105 -10.31 10.01 0.76
CA GLU A 105 -11.15 10.27 1.93
C GLU A 105 -12.61 9.98 1.59
N GLY A 106 -13.44 9.69 2.59
CA GLY A 106 -14.89 9.55 2.40
C GLY A 106 -15.67 9.42 3.70
N ASP A 107 -16.98 9.58 3.59
CA ASP A 107 -17.98 9.46 4.66
C ASP A 107 -18.44 8.03 4.87
N SER A 108 -18.31 7.17 3.85
CA SER A 108 -18.79 5.79 3.91
C SER A 108 -17.83 4.83 3.22
N PHE A 109 -17.94 3.56 3.57
CA PHE A 109 -17.22 2.48 2.88
C PHE A 109 -17.48 2.49 1.37
N GLU A 110 -18.74 2.66 0.95
CA GLU A 110 -19.12 2.66 -0.47
C GLU A 110 -18.46 3.81 -1.25
N GLU A 111 -18.45 5.01 -0.67
CA GLU A 111 -17.79 6.15 -1.30
C GLU A 111 -16.28 5.92 -1.47
N ILE A 112 -15.62 5.46 -0.41
CA ILE A 112 -14.18 5.15 -0.41
C ILE A 112 -13.90 4.07 -1.45
N TYR A 113 -14.71 3.01 -1.48
CA TYR A 113 -14.57 1.91 -2.43
C TYR A 113 -14.67 2.38 -3.89
N HIS A 114 -15.65 3.24 -4.21
CA HIS A 114 -15.79 3.80 -5.56
C HIS A 114 -14.62 4.73 -5.93
N LYS A 115 -14.15 5.55 -4.99
CA LYS A 115 -12.97 6.40 -5.20
C LYS A 115 -11.71 5.58 -5.44
N VAL A 116 -11.48 4.52 -4.65
CA VAL A 116 -10.34 3.59 -4.83
C VAL A 116 -10.38 2.93 -6.21
N LYS A 117 -11.54 2.41 -6.64
CA LYS A 117 -11.69 1.82 -7.98
C LYS A 117 -11.35 2.82 -9.09
N ARG A 118 -11.85 4.05 -8.96
CA ARG A 118 -11.59 5.12 -9.94
C ARG A 118 -10.10 5.47 -10.02
N VAL A 119 -9.44 5.60 -8.87
CA VAL A 119 -7.98 5.84 -8.83
C VAL A 119 -7.22 4.70 -9.51
N ILE A 120 -7.60 3.45 -9.27
CA ILE A 120 -6.97 2.30 -9.94
C ILE A 120 -7.16 2.43 -11.46
N GLU A 121 -8.39 2.66 -11.93
CA GLU A 121 -8.70 2.82 -13.36
C GLU A 121 -7.89 3.95 -14.01
N ASP A 122 -7.88 5.13 -13.40
CA ASP A 122 -7.18 6.32 -13.90
C ASP A 122 -5.66 6.11 -13.98
N LEU A 123 -5.08 5.29 -13.09
CA LEU A 123 -3.64 5.02 -13.00
C LEU A 123 -3.19 3.72 -13.69
N SER A 124 -4.10 2.99 -14.33
CA SER A 124 -3.80 1.70 -15.00
C SER A 124 -3.50 1.83 -16.50
N GLY A 125 -3.38 3.05 -17.00
CA GLY A 125 -3.08 3.30 -18.42
C GLY A 125 -1.71 2.74 -18.86
N PRO A 126 -1.49 2.60 -20.19
CA PRO A 126 -0.21 2.14 -20.74
C PRO A 126 0.95 3.12 -20.50
N TYR A 127 0.62 4.35 -20.10
CA TYR A 127 1.57 5.39 -19.71
C TYR A 127 1.22 5.85 -18.30
N ILE A 128 2.23 5.87 -17.44
CA ILE A 128 2.09 6.25 -16.02
C ILE A 128 3.08 7.36 -15.67
N TRP A 129 2.73 8.14 -14.66
CA TRP A 129 3.66 9.09 -14.04
C TRP A 129 4.56 8.35 -13.06
N VAL A 130 5.87 8.51 -13.23
CA VAL A 130 6.88 8.00 -12.30
C VAL A 130 7.80 9.13 -11.87
N PRO A 131 8.39 9.07 -10.65
CA PRO A 131 9.36 10.06 -10.23
C PRO A 131 10.48 10.22 -11.25
N ALA A 132 10.80 11.45 -11.62
CA ALA A 132 11.96 11.73 -12.44
C ALA A 132 13.21 11.32 -11.67
N ARG A 133 14.14 10.59 -12.30
CA ARG A 133 15.46 10.36 -11.70
C ARG A 133 16.13 11.72 -11.52
N GLU A 134 16.58 12.05 -10.32
CA GLU A 134 17.46 13.21 -10.13
C GLU A 134 18.63 13.05 -11.11
N ARG A 135 18.73 14.00 -12.05
CA ARG A 135 19.95 14.15 -12.86
C ARG A 135 21.02 14.66 -11.90
N LEU A 136 21.88 13.73 -11.44
CA LEU A 136 23.20 14.07 -10.90
C LEU A 136 24.04 14.76 -11.99
#